data_AF-A0A8T2ZH44-F1
#
_entry.id   AF-A0A8T2ZH44-F1
#
_cell.length_a   1.000
_cell.length_b   1.000
_cell.length_c   1.000
_cell.angle_alpha   90.00
_cell.angle_beta   90.00
_cell.angle_gamma   90.00
#
_symmetry.space_group_name_H-M   'P 1'
#
loop_
_entity.id
_entity.type
_entity.pdbx_description
1 polymer ?
#
loop_
_entity_poly.entity_id
_entity_poly.type
_entity_poly.pdbx_seq_one_letter_code
_entity_poly.pdbx_strand_id
1 'polypeptide(L)'
;MAILSPSYLTFKAKKLNLYKITITIILCTVFYLAGFYHNSRGTISINTTSSSSSTAFRCAPTNHSTTTLDFAARHFAQDPKPPVAREHHFPPCDPKYSEYTPCEDAERSLRFDRDRLVYRERHCPESHEILKCRVPPPYGYKVPFCWPESRELAWYANVPHKDLTVEKKNQNWVRVEGERLRFPGGGTMFPRGADAYIDDIGKLINLKDGSIRTAIDTGCGVASWGAYLLSRNILTVSFAPRDTHVSQVQFALERGVPALIGIIASIRLPYPSRSFDMAHCSRCLVPWGQYDGQYLIEIDRILRPGGYWILSGPPINWETHWKGWNRTREDLRAEQSQIERVAKSLCWRKLVQRNDIAIWQKPTNHVHCKVNRKVFKRPLFCRSQNPDMAWYTKMETCLTPLPEVAGIRDIAGGQLAKWPERLNAIPPRISSGSLEGLAANSFVENSELWKKRVAYYKKIDYQLAKTGRYRNLLDMNAHLGGFAAALVDDPVWVMNVVPVQAKMNTLGVIFQRGLIGTYQNWCEAMSTYPRTYDFIHADSLFSLYENRCGVEDILLEMDRILRPEGSVIIRDDVDILLTVKAIMDAMQWDGRIADHESSPHEREKILFATKKYWTAPRPDQD
;
A
#
# COMPACT_ATOMS: atom_id res chain seq x y z
N MET A 1 -10.12 22.83 43.45
CA MET A 1 -11.17 22.23 44.31
C MET A 1 -12.48 22.93 43.98
N ALA A 2 -13.29 22.35 43.11
CA ALA A 2 -14.73 22.56 42.92
C ALA A 2 -15.15 21.68 41.74
N ILE A 3 -16.23 20.94 41.91
CA ILE A 3 -16.53 19.66 41.29
C ILE A 3 -17.54 19.82 40.13
N LEU A 4 -17.45 18.90 39.17
CA LEU A 4 -18.28 18.66 37.99
C LEU A 4 -19.80 18.63 38.24
N SER A 5 -20.58 18.99 37.21
CA SER A 5 -21.87 18.32 36.91
C SER A 5 -22.10 18.24 35.39
N PRO A 6 -22.47 17.05 34.85
CA PRO A 6 -22.75 16.82 33.44
C PRO A 6 -24.26 16.85 33.13
N SER A 7 -24.63 17.36 31.96
CA SER A 7 -26.01 17.38 31.47
C SER A 7 -26.32 16.12 30.64
N TYR A 8 -27.19 15.26 31.15
CA TYR A 8 -27.71 14.08 30.46
C TYR A 8 -28.78 14.45 29.42
N LEU A 9 -28.61 13.96 28.18
CA LEU A 9 -29.65 13.95 27.14
C LEU A 9 -30.67 12.85 27.43
N THR A 10 -31.93 13.23 27.58
CA THR A 10 -33.07 12.34 27.83
C THR A 10 -33.65 11.79 26.53
N PHE A 11 -33.57 10.47 26.33
CA PHE A 11 -34.29 9.75 25.28
C PHE A 11 -35.75 9.50 25.69
N LYS A 12 -36.71 10.07 24.95
CA LYS A 12 -38.14 9.75 25.08
C LYS A 12 -38.44 8.40 24.39
N ALA A 13 -38.58 7.32 25.15
CA ALA A 13 -39.11 6.06 24.67
C ALA A 13 -40.66 6.12 24.55
N LYS A 14 -41.19 5.97 23.33
CA LYS A 14 -42.62 5.74 23.11
C LYS A 14 -42.98 4.33 23.58
N LYS A 15 -43.98 4.21 24.47
CA LYS A 15 -44.56 2.93 24.93
C LYS A 15 -45.04 2.11 23.72
N LEU A 16 -44.28 1.10 23.33
CA LEU A 16 -44.73 0.06 22.41
C LEU A 16 -45.70 -0.85 23.15
N ASN A 17 -46.87 -1.09 22.56
CA ASN A 17 -47.99 -1.78 23.18
C ASN A 17 -47.66 -3.28 23.33
N LEU A 18 -47.36 -3.72 24.57
CA LEU A 18 -46.86 -5.06 24.92
C LEU A 18 -47.69 -6.19 24.29
N TYR A 19 -49.01 -5.99 24.18
CA TYR A 19 -49.94 -6.91 23.53
C TYR A 19 -49.56 -7.30 22.10
N LYS A 20 -49.03 -6.37 21.29
CA LYS A 20 -48.65 -6.66 19.90
C LYS A 20 -47.42 -7.55 19.82
N ILE A 21 -46.48 -7.39 20.75
CA ILE A 21 -45.27 -8.22 20.82
C ILE A 21 -45.65 -9.64 21.23
N THR A 22 -46.51 -9.79 22.25
CA THR A 22 -46.94 -11.11 22.73
C THR A 22 -47.70 -11.90 21.65
N ILE A 23 -48.60 -11.25 20.91
CA ILE A 23 -49.34 -11.89 19.80
C ILE A 23 -48.40 -12.34 18.69
N THR A 24 -47.40 -11.52 18.35
CA THR A 24 -46.43 -11.85 17.29
C THR A 24 -45.58 -13.06 17.68
N ILE A 25 -45.15 -13.14 18.95
CA ILE A 25 -44.38 -14.28 19.46
C ILE A 25 -45.20 -15.57 19.42
N ILE A 26 -46.48 -15.52 19.81
CA ILE A 26 -47.39 -16.69 19.79
C ILE A 26 -47.61 -17.18 18.35
N LEU A 27 -47.80 -16.27 17.39
CA LEU A 27 -47.93 -16.64 15.97
C LEU A 27 -46.66 -17.30 15.43
N CYS A 28 -45.48 -16.77 15.78
CA CYS A 28 -44.20 -17.33 15.33
C CYS A 28 -43.95 -18.73 15.89
N THR A 29 -44.30 -18.99 17.16
CA THR A 29 -44.15 -20.33 17.74
C THR A 29 -45.13 -21.34 17.18
N VAL A 30 -46.37 -20.94 16.86
CA VAL A 30 -47.35 -21.84 16.21
C VAL A 30 -46.89 -22.25 14.80
N PHE A 31 -46.37 -21.31 13.99
CA PHE A 31 -45.84 -21.63 12.67
C PHE A 31 -44.58 -22.49 12.72
N TYR A 32 -43.70 -22.26 13.70
CA TYR A 32 -42.51 -23.08 13.91
C TYR A 32 -42.87 -24.53 14.28
N LEU A 33 -43.85 -24.74 15.17
CA LEU A 33 -44.28 -26.07 15.57
C LEU A 33 -45.05 -26.80 14.45
N ALA A 34 -45.82 -26.09 13.62
CA ALA A 34 -46.50 -26.66 12.47
C ALA A 34 -45.51 -27.12 11.37
N GLY A 35 -44.41 -26.38 11.16
CA GLY A 35 -43.35 -26.77 10.23
C GLY A 35 -42.54 -27.98 10.71
N PHE A 36 -42.33 -28.11 12.02
CA PHE A 36 -41.62 -29.25 12.60
C PHE A 36 -42.42 -30.56 12.51
N TYR A 37 -43.76 -30.49 12.56
CA TYR A 37 -44.62 -31.67 12.46
C TYR A 37 -44.75 -32.24 11.04
N HIS A 38 -44.50 -31.42 9.99
CA HIS A 38 -44.61 -31.85 8.58
C HIS A 38 -43.37 -32.56 8.02
N ASN A 39 -42.19 -32.39 8.63
CA ASN A 39 -40.92 -32.88 8.09
C ASN A 39 -40.32 -34.11 8.80
N SER A 40 -41.10 -34.84 9.61
CA SER A 40 -40.60 -36.04 10.31
C SER A 40 -41.28 -37.35 9.90
N ARG A 41 -41.38 -37.66 8.59
CA ARG A 41 -41.64 -39.03 8.13
C ARG A 41 -40.98 -39.33 6.78
N GLY A 42 -40.06 -40.31 6.76
CA GLY A 42 -39.63 -40.98 5.53
C GLY A 42 -38.19 -41.54 5.55
N THR A 43 -37.91 -42.58 6.34
CA THR A 43 -37.57 -43.97 5.93
C THR A 43 -36.28 -44.21 5.13
N ILE A 44 -35.41 -45.00 5.75
CA ILE A 44 -34.19 -45.65 5.23
C ILE A 44 -34.59 -46.82 4.32
N SER A 45 -33.87 -47.02 3.21
CA SER A 45 -33.85 -48.29 2.46
C SER A 45 -32.40 -48.80 2.36
N ILE A 46 -32.21 -50.01 2.87
CA ILE A 46 -31.04 -50.88 2.68
C ILE A 46 -31.41 -51.83 1.54
N ASN A 47 -30.47 -52.14 0.64
CA ASN A 47 -30.46 -53.44 -0.04
C ASN A 47 -29.05 -53.86 -0.44
N THR A 48 -28.80 -55.15 -0.23
CA THR A 48 -27.53 -55.87 -0.35
C THR A 48 -27.53 -56.79 -1.59
N THR A 49 -26.33 -56.97 -2.16
CA THR A 49 -25.79 -58.12 -2.91
C THR A 49 -26.45 -58.61 -4.21
N SER A 50 -25.66 -58.71 -5.29
CA SER A 50 -24.99 -59.98 -5.69
C SER A 50 -24.17 -59.85 -6.99
N SER A 51 -23.19 -60.74 -7.07
CA SER A 51 -22.10 -60.91 -8.04
C SER A 51 -22.48 -61.42 -9.43
N SER A 52 -21.67 -61.13 -10.46
CA SER A 52 -21.06 -62.17 -11.34
C SER A 52 -20.13 -61.58 -12.42
N SER A 53 -19.18 -62.42 -12.80
CA SER A 53 -17.92 -62.19 -13.52
C SER A 53 -18.04 -62.21 -15.05
N SER A 54 -17.11 -61.57 -15.77
CA SER A 54 -16.23 -62.23 -16.76
C SER A 54 -15.35 -61.25 -17.55
N THR A 55 -14.09 -61.65 -17.69
CA THR A 55 -12.99 -61.05 -18.45
C THR A 55 -13.04 -61.41 -19.94
N ALA A 56 -12.59 -60.51 -20.83
CA ALA A 56 -11.82 -60.91 -22.02
C ALA A 56 -11.02 -59.73 -22.62
N PHE A 57 -9.70 -59.91 -22.69
CA PHE A 57 -8.74 -59.15 -23.50
C PHE A 57 -8.92 -59.44 -25.00
N ARG A 58 -8.56 -58.49 -25.88
CA ARG A 58 -7.74 -58.76 -27.10
C ARG A 58 -7.19 -57.48 -27.74
N CYS A 59 -6.01 -57.66 -28.34
CA CYS A 59 -5.02 -56.67 -28.77
C CYS A 59 -5.23 -56.15 -30.21
N ALA A 60 -4.49 -55.06 -30.48
CA ALA A 60 -4.36 -54.24 -31.69
C ALA A 60 -3.95 -54.95 -33.00
N PRO A 61 -3.88 -54.17 -34.10
CA PRO A 61 -2.71 -54.24 -34.97
C PRO A 61 -2.04 -52.87 -35.24
N THR A 62 -0.72 -52.93 -35.04
CA THR A 62 0.46 -52.33 -35.68
C THR A 62 0.43 -51.24 -36.78
N ASN A 63 1.39 -50.31 -36.57
CA ASN A 63 2.38 -49.71 -37.49
C ASN A 63 2.07 -48.37 -38.17
N HIS A 64 2.83 -47.34 -37.78
CA HIS A 64 3.85 -46.74 -38.65
C HIS A 64 4.90 -45.98 -37.83
N SER A 65 6.15 -46.46 -37.89
CA SER A 65 7.34 -45.77 -37.43
C SER A 65 7.70 -44.67 -38.45
N THR A 66 7.58 -43.42 -38.03
CA THR A 66 8.30 -42.29 -38.65
C THR A 66 9.15 -41.66 -37.56
N THR A 67 10.46 -41.87 -37.64
CA THR A 67 11.45 -41.27 -36.76
C THR A 67 11.62 -39.79 -37.12
N THR A 68 10.79 -38.93 -36.54
CA THR A 68 11.08 -37.49 -36.43
C THR A 68 12.21 -37.28 -35.42
N LEU A 69 13.36 -36.80 -35.90
CA LEU A 69 14.46 -36.39 -35.04
C LEU A 69 14.10 -35.06 -34.36
N ASP A 70 13.98 -35.12 -33.03
CA ASP A 70 13.68 -34.01 -32.14
C ASP A 70 14.99 -33.45 -31.56
N PHE A 71 15.27 -32.17 -31.86
CA PHE A 71 16.47 -31.46 -31.39
C PHE A 71 16.20 -30.60 -30.14
N ALA A 72 15.07 -30.80 -29.44
CA ALA A 72 14.83 -30.16 -28.15
C ALA A 72 15.85 -30.67 -27.11
N ALA A 73 16.47 -29.74 -26.37
CA ALA A 73 17.34 -30.09 -25.26
C ALA A 73 16.53 -30.84 -24.18
N ARG A 74 16.82 -32.13 -23.98
CA ARG A 74 16.13 -33.00 -23.01
C ARG A 74 16.74 -32.99 -21.60
N HIS A 75 17.67 -32.07 -21.33
CA HIS A 75 18.22 -31.86 -20.00
C HIS A 75 17.47 -30.72 -19.29
N PHE A 76 16.21 -30.97 -18.95
CA PHE A 76 15.64 -30.34 -17.77
C PHE A 76 16.03 -31.25 -16.61
N ALA A 77 16.66 -30.72 -15.56
CA ALA A 77 16.81 -31.47 -14.32
C ALA A 77 15.41 -31.95 -13.92
N GLN A 78 15.21 -33.27 -13.87
CA GLN A 78 13.96 -33.81 -13.36
C GLN A 78 13.84 -33.36 -11.91
N ASP A 79 12.75 -32.65 -11.61
CA ASP A 79 12.41 -32.33 -10.22
C ASP A 79 12.51 -33.62 -9.40
N PRO A 80 13.22 -33.63 -8.26
CA PRO A 80 13.26 -34.80 -7.41
C PRO A 80 11.82 -35.20 -7.07
N LYS A 81 11.50 -36.49 -7.22
CA LYS A 81 10.18 -37.01 -6.86
C LYS A 81 9.88 -36.57 -5.42
N PRO A 82 8.78 -35.84 -5.16
CA PRO A 82 8.48 -35.40 -3.82
C PRO A 82 8.34 -36.64 -2.93
N PRO A 83 8.94 -36.65 -1.73
CA PRO A 83 8.57 -37.65 -0.73
C PRO A 83 7.06 -37.55 -0.54
N VAL A 84 6.39 -38.68 -0.27
CA VAL A 84 4.96 -38.74 0.06
C VAL A 84 4.76 -38.08 1.43
N ALA A 85 4.93 -36.77 1.48
CA ALA A 85 4.53 -35.90 2.56
C ALA A 85 3.05 -35.61 2.33
N ARG A 86 2.25 -35.71 3.40
CA ARG A 86 0.85 -35.25 3.44
C ARG A 86 0.76 -33.96 2.60
N GLU A 87 -0.10 -33.93 1.58
CA GLU A 87 -0.32 -32.72 0.78
C GLU A 87 -0.58 -31.54 1.72
N HIS A 88 0.44 -30.71 1.96
CA HIS A 88 0.28 -29.44 2.65
C HIS A 88 -0.35 -28.48 1.67
N HIS A 89 -1.60 -28.73 1.31
CA HIS A 89 -2.38 -27.83 0.48
C HIS A 89 -2.78 -26.64 1.35
N PHE A 90 -2.49 -25.42 0.90
CA PHE A 90 -3.02 -24.22 1.56
C PHE A 90 -4.46 -24.02 1.06
N PRO A 91 -5.49 -24.32 1.87
CA PRO A 91 -6.86 -24.22 1.40
C PRO A 91 -7.22 -22.75 1.15
N PRO A 92 -8.23 -22.46 0.32
CA PRO A 92 -8.86 -21.15 0.30
C PRO A 92 -9.39 -20.77 1.69
N CYS A 93 -9.19 -19.53 2.12
CA CYS A 93 -9.87 -18.98 3.28
C CYS A 93 -11.37 -18.81 3.00
N ASP A 94 -12.16 -18.66 4.06
CA ASP A 94 -13.58 -18.27 3.98
C ASP A 94 -13.75 -16.97 3.15
N PRO A 95 -14.73 -16.88 2.23
CA PRO A 95 -15.00 -15.69 1.41
C PRO A 95 -15.11 -14.37 2.18
N LYS A 96 -15.48 -14.38 3.46
CA LYS A 96 -15.50 -13.17 4.31
C LYS A 96 -14.14 -12.51 4.47
N TYR A 97 -13.05 -13.27 4.29
CA TYR A 97 -11.67 -12.77 4.36
C TYR A 97 -11.19 -12.14 3.05
N SER A 98 -12.05 -12.01 2.02
CA SER A 98 -11.67 -11.43 0.72
C SER A 98 -11.05 -10.03 0.83
N GLU A 99 -11.29 -9.29 1.90
CA GLU A 99 -10.70 -7.97 2.18
C GLU A 99 -9.88 -7.93 3.46
N TYR A 100 -9.33 -9.08 3.84
CA TYR A 100 -8.52 -9.26 5.04
C TYR A 100 -7.24 -8.42 4.99
N THR A 101 -7.13 -7.47 5.92
CA THR A 101 -5.96 -6.64 6.15
C THR A 101 -5.49 -6.90 7.58
N PRO A 102 -4.62 -7.89 7.81
CA PRO A 102 -4.39 -8.47 9.14
C PRO A 102 -4.01 -7.45 10.19
N CYS A 103 -3.14 -6.51 9.84
CA CYS A 103 -2.66 -5.50 10.76
C CYS A 103 -3.51 -4.22 10.80
N GLU A 104 -4.57 -4.14 10.00
CA GLU A 104 -5.52 -3.02 9.97
C GLU A 104 -6.94 -3.56 10.27
N ASP A 105 -7.00 -4.63 11.08
CA ASP A 105 -8.22 -5.37 11.37
C ASP A 105 -9.18 -4.56 12.25
N ALA A 106 -10.44 -4.47 11.82
CA ALA A 106 -11.42 -3.61 12.46
C ALA A 106 -11.76 -4.06 13.89
N GLU A 107 -11.90 -5.37 14.13
CA GLU A 107 -12.25 -5.87 15.47
C GLU A 107 -11.09 -5.72 16.46
N ARG A 108 -9.87 -6.04 16.00
CA ARG A 108 -8.64 -5.85 16.77
C ARG A 108 -8.42 -4.38 17.09
N SER A 109 -8.65 -3.48 16.13
CA SER A 109 -8.48 -2.04 16.31
C SER A 109 -9.23 -1.51 17.53
N LEU A 110 -10.45 -2.00 17.78
CA LEU A 110 -11.32 -1.52 18.86
C LEU A 110 -10.79 -1.79 20.27
N ARG A 111 -9.76 -2.62 20.42
CA ARG A 111 -9.11 -2.94 21.70
C ARG A 111 -8.09 -1.88 22.15
N PHE A 112 -7.75 -0.93 21.28
CA PHE A 112 -6.70 0.07 21.51
C PHE A 112 -7.27 1.46 21.79
N ASP A 113 -6.41 2.36 22.27
CA ASP A 113 -6.80 3.70 22.71
C ASP A 113 -7.40 4.54 21.57
N ARG A 114 -8.47 5.27 21.89
CA ARG A 114 -9.13 6.20 20.96
C ARG A 114 -8.44 7.56 20.90
N ASP A 115 -7.66 7.92 21.90
CA ASP A 115 -6.87 9.15 21.86
C ASP A 115 -5.95 9.14 20.65
N ARG A 116 -5.87 10.30 19.98
CA ARG A 116 -5.05 10.51 18.77
C ARG A 116 -5.30 9.50 17.65
N LEU A 117 -6.44 8.80 17.66
CA LEU A 117 -6.76 7.74 16.72
C LEU A 117 -5.74 6.57 16.73
N VAL A 118 -5.09 6.30 17.86
CA VAL A 118 -4.14 5.17 18.02
C VAL A 118 -4.77 3.83 17.64
N TYR A 119 -6.06 3.65 17.91
CA TYR A 119 -6.79 2.46 17.49
C TYR A 119 -6.76 2.22 15.97
N ARG A 120 -6.60 3.25 15.13
CA ARG A 120 -6.47 3.14 13.68
C ARG A 120 -5.04 2.96 13.18
N GLU A 121 -4.07 2.89 14.09
CA GLU A 121 -2.72 2.48 13.74
C GLU A 121 -2.69 0.99 13.40
N ARG A 122 -1.57 0.57 12.83
CA ARG A 122 -1.29 -0.82 12.60
C ARG A 122 -1.26 -1.59 13.93
N HIS A 123 -2.06 -2.65 14.02
CA HIS A 123 -2.07 -3.64 15.10
C HIS A 123 -2.04 -5.04 14.49
N CYS A 124 -0.87 -5.66 14.38
CA CYS A 124 -0.72 -6.97 13.74
C CYS A 124 -1.18 -8.16 14.61
N PRO A 125 -1.63 -9.27 13.99
CA PRO A 125 -1.84 -10.54 14.68
C PRO A 125 -0.52 -11.13 15.18
N GLU A 126 -0.58 -11.87 16.28
CA GLU A 126 0.52 -12.71 16.74
C GLU A 126 0.69 -13.94 15.84
N SER A 127 1.84 -14.62 15.90
CA SER A 127 2.19 -15.73 14.99
C SER A 127 1.17 -16.88 14.98
N HIS A 128 0.50 -17.15 16.11
CA HIS A 128 -0.51 -18.20 16.22
C HIS A 128 -1.90 -17.79 15.69
N GLU A 129 -2.11 -16.49 15.45
CA GLU A 129 -3.35 -15.92 14.90
C GLU A 129 -3.30 -15.76 13.37
N ILE A 130 -2.13 -15.99 12.75
CA ILE A 130 -1.92 -15.85 11.30
C ILE A 130 -2.70 -16.94 10.56
N LEU A 131 -3.53 -16.52 9.61
CA LEU A 131 -4.28 -17.44 8.75
C LEU A 131 -3.34 -18.24 7.84
N LYS A 132 -3.41 -19.57 7.94
CA LYS A 132 -2.68 -20.52 7.08
C LYS A 132 -3.52 -20.97 5.89
N CYS A 133 -4.11 -20.01 5.18
CA CYS A 133 -4.98 -20.23 4.02
C CYS A 133 -4.79 -19.11 2.99
N ARG A 134 -5.15 -19.37 1.73
CA ARG A 134 -5.05 -18.38 0.64
C ARG A 134 -6.29 -17.50 0.62
N VAL A 135 -6.11 -16.17 0.67
CA VAL A 135 -7.22 -15.22 0.74
C VAL A 135 -7.95 -15.15 -0.62
N PRO A 136 -9.27 -15.42 -0.68
CA PRO A 136 -10.00 -15.45 -1.93
C PRO A 136 -10.20 -14.06 -2.54
N PRO A 137 -9.94 -13.90 -3.86
CA PRO A 137 -10.49 -12.79 -4.63
C PRO A 137 -12.03 -12.84 -4.61
N PRO A 138 -12.73 -11.68 -4.65
CA PRO A 138 -14.18 -11.64 -4.78
C PRO A 138 -14.68 -12.45 -5.98
N TYR A 139 -15.91 -12.96 -5.88
CA TYR A 139 -16.54 -13.65 -7.00
C TYR A 139 -16.59 -12.76 -8.25
N GLY A 140 -16.14 -13.30 -9.38
CA GLY A 140 -16.12 -12.59 -10.65
C GLY A 140 -15.04 -11.52 -10.75
N TYR A 141 -14.00 -11.54 -9.89
CA TYR A 141 -12.82 -10.69 -10.03
C TYR A 141 -12.27 -10.72 -11.46
N LYS A 142 -11.91 -9.56 -12.01
CA LYS A 142 -11.40 -9.40 -13.38
C LYS A 142 -10.03 -8.77 -13.35
N VAL A 143 -9.22 -9.06 -14.36
CA VAL A 143 -7.96 -8.36 -14.59
C VAL A 143 -8.23 -6.85 -14.72
N PRO A 144 -7.48 -5.99 -13.98
CA PRO A 144 -7.63 -4.54 -14.10
C PRO A 144 -7.41 -4.03 -15.53
N PHE A 145 -7.99 -2.86 -15.83
CA PHE A 145 -7.74 -2.19 -17.11
C PHE A 145 -6.26 -1.85 -17.28
N CYS A 146 -5.80 -1.71 -18.53
CA CYS A 146 -4.43 -1.26 -18.79
C CYS A 146 -4.28 0.22 -18.44
N TRP A 147 -3.10 0.64 -17.99
CA TRP A 147 -2.79 2.06 -17.86
C TRP A 147 -2.68 2.70 -19.26
N PRO A 148 -3.22 3.92 -19.51
CA PRO A 148 -3.80 4.87 -18.55
C PRO A 148 -5.32 4.74 -18.33
N GLU A 149 -6.02 3.83 -19.00
CA GLU A 149 -7.48 3.65 -18.86
C GLU A 149 -7.87 3.34 -17.40
N SER A 150 -7.07 2.52 -16.72
CA SER A 150 -7.28 2.17 -15.30
C SER A 150 -7.30 3.38 -14.37
N ARG A 151 -6.69 4.51 -14.76
CA ARG A 151 -6.73 5.76 -13.97
C ARG A 151 -8.17 6.19 -13.69
N GLU A 152 -9.07 5.97 -14.64
CA GLU A 152 -10.46 6.44 -14.60
C GLU A 152 -11.46 5.30 -14.44
N LEU A 153 -11.04 4.04 -14.57
CA LEU A 153 -11.93 2.87 -14.57
C LEU A 153 -11.41 1.75 -13.65
N ALA A 154 -12.34 1.11 -12.94
CA ALA A 154 -12.12 -0.17 -12.28
C ALA A 154 -13.34 -1.07 -12.48
N TRP A 155 -13.19 -2.38 -12.33
CA TRP A 155 -14.32 -3.31 -12.35
C TRP A 155 -15.08 -3.27 -11.02
N TYR A 156 -16.41 -3.24 -11.09
CA TYR A 156 -17.23 -3.32 -9.89
C TYR A 156 -16.98 -4.62 -9.12
N ALA A 157 -16.83 -5.75 -9.84
CA ALA A 157 -16.59 -7.05 -9.22
C ALA A 157 -15.28 -7.14 -8.41
N ASN A 158 -14.29 -6.28 -8.69
CA ASN A 158 -13.02 -6.29 -7.96
C ASN A 158 -13.13 -5.64 -6.57
N VAL A 159 -14.08 -4.72 -6.41
CA VAL A 159 -14.35 -3.98 -5.17
C VAL A 159 -15.87 -3.80 -5.07
N PRO A 160 -16.62 -4.86 -4.71
CA PRO A 160 -18.08 -4.92 -4.87
C PRO A 160 -18.86 -4.13 -3.80
N HIS A 161 -18.38 -2.94 -3.45
CA HIS A 161 -18.97 -2.05 -2.44
C HIS A 161 -19.73 -0.89 -3.08
N LYS A 162 -21.00 -0.73 -2.71
CA LYS A 162 -21.84 0.39 -3.19
C LYS A 162 -21.79 1.60 -2.28
N ASP A 163 -21.38 1.47 -1.02
CA ASP A 163 -21.55 2.52 0.00
C ASP A 163 -20.89 3.83 -0.40
N LEU A 164 -19.64 3.79 -0.86
CA LEU A 164 -18.94 4.99 -1.32
C LEU A 164 -19.61 5.61 -2.57
N THR A 165 -20.16 4.77 -3.46
CA THR A 165 -20.85 5.21 -4.68
C THR A 165 -22.18 5.91 -4.37
N VAL A 166 -22.84 5.52 -3.26
CA VAL A 166 -24.09 6.11 -2.79
C VAL A 166 -23.81 7.37 -1.98
N GLU A 167 -22.91 7.32 -1.01
CA GLU A 167 -22.64 8.43 -0.10
C GLU A 167 -21.92 9.61 -0.76
N LYS A 168 -21.00 9.34 -1.71
CA LYS A 168 -20.16 10.37 -2.35
C LYS A 168 -20.60 10.70 -3.78
N LYS A 169 -21.80 10.28 -4.18
CA LYS A 169 -22.37 10.54 -5.51
C LYS A 169 -22.29 12.02 -5.89
N ASN A 170 -22.66 12.90 -4.96
CA ASN A 170 -22.67 14.36 -5.19
C ASN A 170 -21.28 15.00 -5.28
N GLN A 171 -20.23 14.29 -4.84
CA GLN A 171 -18.84 14.77 -4.88
C GLN A 171 -18.09 14.30 -6.13
N ASN A 172 -18.74 13.54 -7.01
CA ASN A 172 -18.15 12.94 -8.20
C ASN A 172 -16.84 12.16 -7.90
N TRP A 173 -16.81 11.43 -6.79
CA TRP A 173 -15.65 10.58 -6.45
C TRP A 173 -15.62 9.31 -7.29
N VAL A 174 -16.77 8.64 -7.38
CA VAL A 174 -16.95 7.39 -8.12
C VAL A 174 -18.39 7.31 -8.65
N ARG A 175 -18.58 6.75 -9.84
CA ARG A 175 -19.87 6.48 -10.47
C ARG A 175 -19.94 5.02 -10.89
N VAL A 176 -21.07 4.35 -10.64
CA VAL A 176 -21.31 3.00 -11.15
C VAL A 176 -21.87 3.12 -12.56
N GLU A 177 -21.24 2.46 -13.53
CA GLU A 177 -21.62 2.41 -14.95
C GLU A 177 -21.67 0.94 -15.40
N GLY A 178 -22.84 0.30 -15.26
CA GLY A 178 -22.98 -1.13 -15.54
C GLY A 178 -22.09 -1.96 -14.62
N GLU A 179 -21.15 -2.72 -15.21
CA GLU A 179 -20.15 -3.52 -14.49
C GLU A 179 -18.88 -2.74 -14.10
N ARG A 180 -18.84 -1.42 -14.36
CA ARG A 180 -17.65 -0.58 -14.18
C ARG A 180 -17.86 0.48 -13.11
N LEU A 181 -16.76 0.90 -12.51
CA LEU A 181 -16.66 2.06 -11.64
C LEU A 181 -15.84 3.12 -12.37
N ARG A 182 -16.43 4.31 -12.55
CA ARG A 182 -15.75 5.47 -13.15
C ARG A 182 -15.32 6.47 -12.09
N PHE A 183 -14.09 6.95 -12.21
CA PHE A 183 -13.46 7.93 -11.31
C PHE A 183 -13.16 9.21 -12.08
N PRO A 184 -14.08 10.20 -12.10
CA PRO A 184 -13.91 11.42 -12.91
C PRO A 184 -12.90 12.41 -12.29
N GLY A 185 -12.14 12.00 -11.27
CA GLY A 185 -11.16 12.84 -10.59
C GLY A 185 -11.78 13.95 -9.73
N GLY A 186 -13.09 13.89 -9.47
CA GLY A 186 -13.80 14.89 -8.67
C GLY A 186 -13.51 14.76 -7.18
N GLY A 187 -13.74 15.86 -6.45
CA GLY A 187 -13.77 15.82 -4.99
C GLY A 187 -14.20 17.12 -4.36
N THR A 188 -14.43 17.08 -3.05
CA THR A 188 -15.01 18.22 -2.30
C THR A 188 -14.22 19.51 -2.51
N MET A 189 -12.88 19.44 -2.59
CA MET A 189 -12.02 20.62 -2.81
C MET A 189 -11.63 20.87 -4.26
N PHE A 190 -12.00 19.98 -5.18
CA PHE A 190 -11.69 20.11 -6.59
C PHE A 190 -12.95 19.79 -7.42
N PRO A 191 -13.98 20.66 -7.37
CA PRO A 191 -15.24 20.45 -8.07
C PRO A 191 -15.09 20.46 -9.60
N ARG A 192 -14.01 21.09 -10.11
CA ARG A 192 -13.61 21.08 -11.53
C ARG A 192 -12.70 19.89 -11.91
N GLY A 193 -12.52 18.93 -10.99
CA GLY A 193 -11.62 17.79 -11.14
C GLY A 193 -10.20 18.07 -10.63
N ALA A 194 -9.49 16.99 -10.29
CA ALA A 194 -8.14 17.03 -9.73
C ALA A 194 -7.12 17.71 -10.65
N ASP A 195 -7.27 17.59 -11.97
CA ASP A 195 -6.32 18.21 -12.92
C ASP A 195 -6.36 19.74 -12.87
N ALA A 196 -7.56 20.33 -12.91
CA ALA A 196 -7.73 21.78 -12.80
C ALA A 196 -7.25 22.32 -11.45
N TYR A 197 -7.38 21.52 -10.39
CA TYR A 197 -6.85 21.84 -9.07
C TYR A 197 -5.32 21.80 -9.02
N ILE A 198 -4.69 20.81 -9.65
CA ILE A 198 -3.24 20.73 -9.82
C ILE A 198 -2.73 21.92 -10.66
N ASP A 199 -3.46 22.34 -11.69
CA ASP A 199 -3.13 23.55 -12.45
C ASP A 199 -3.20 24.82 -11.60
N ASP A 200 -4.18 24.92 -10.69
CA ASP A 200 -4.26 26.04 -9.76
C ASP A 200 -3.07 26.05 -8.79
N ILE A 201 -2.61 24.89 -8.31
CA ILE A 201 -1.35 24.78 -7.55
C ILE A 201 -0.15 25.17 -8.44
N GLY A 202 -0.12 24.73 -9.69
CA GLY A 202 0.95 25.02 -10.66
C GLY A 202 1.10 26.50 -11.03
N LYS A 203 0.08 27.32 -10.77
CA LYS A 203 0.15 28.79 -10.85
C LYS A 203 0.80 29.43 -9.63
N LEU A 204 0.90 28.71 -8.52
CA LEU A 204 1.40 29.18 -7.24
C LEU A 204 2.84 28.71 -6.96
N ILE A 205 3.18 27.51 -7.41
CA ILE A 205 4.52 26.91 -7.33
C ILE A 205 4.85 26.17 -8.63
N ASN A 206 6.13 26.00 -8.94
CA ASN A 206 6.54 25.32 -10.16
C ASN A 206 6.40 23.79 -10.01
N LEU A 207 5.52 23.19 -10.81
CA LEU A 207 5.32 21.73 -10.88
C LEU A 207 5.95 21.10 -12.14
N LYS A 208 6.65 21.88 -12.98
CA LYS A 208 7.06 21.47 -14.34
C LYS A 208 8.57 21.36 -14.55
N ASP A 209 9.39 21.99 -13.70
CA ASP A 209 10.84 22.03 -13.89
C ASP A 209 11.59 20.80 -13.35
N GLY A 210 10.87 19.81 -12.81
CA GLY A 210 11.46 18.60 -12.24
C GLY A 210 12.05 18.76 -10.84
N SER A 211 11.88 19.92 -10.17
CA SER A 211 12.32 20.08 -8.78
C SER A 211 11.46 19.30 -7.79
N ILE A 212 10.18 19.10 -8.10
CA ILE A 212 9.25 18.27 -7.35
C ILE A 212 9.11 16.96 -8.10
N ARG A 213 9.47 15.85 -7.46
CA ARG A 213 9.38 14.50 -8.03
C ARG A 213 8.59 13.56 -7.13
N THR A 214 8.80 13.60 -5.81
CA THR A 214 8.07 12.74 -4.87
C THR A 214 7.12 13.55 -4.01
N ALA A 215 5.88 13.08 -3.86
CA ALA A 215 4.87 13.69 -3.02
C ALA A 215 4.22 12.69 -2.07
N ILE A 216 3.71 13.18 -0.94
CA ILE A 216 2.89 12.42 0.00
C ILE A 216 1.54 13.10 0.19
N ASP A 217 0.48 12.30 0.26
CA ASP A 217 -0.89 12.79 0.23
C ASP A 217 -1.73 12.14 1.33
N THR A 218 -2.08 12.94 2.33
CA THR A 218 -2.75 12.47 3.55
C THR A 218 -4.26 12.55 3.39
N GLY A 219 -4.96 11.43 3.57
CA GLY A 219 -6.43 11.38 3.65
C GLY A 219 -7.16 11.51 2.30
N CYS A 220 -6.51 11.19 1.17
CA CYS A 220 -7.01 11.49 -0.18
C CYS A 220 -8.09 10.54 -0.73
N GLY A 221 -8.70 9.71 0.09
CA GLY A 221 -9.71 8.75 -0.34
C GLY A 221 -9.26 7.89 -1.53
N VAL A 222 -9.82 8.13 -2.71
CA VAL A 222 -9.49 7.39 -3.96
C VAL A 222 -8.22 7.88 -4.68
N ALA A 223 -7.37 8.68 -4.02
CA ALA A 223 -6.08 9.14 -4.53
C ALA A 223 -6.12 9.90 -5.87
N SER A 224 -7.20 10.63 -6.16
CA SER A 224 -7.35 11.37 -7.42
C SER A 224 -6.24 12.41 -7.64
N TRP A 225 -5.80 13.10 -6.58
CA TRP A 225 -4.69 14.06 -6.68
C TRP A 225 -3.40 13.38 -7.14
N GLY A 226 -3.02 12.26 -6.49
CA GLY A 226 -1.87 11.45 -6.89
C GLY A 226 -1.99 10.89 -8.31
N ALA A 227 -3.18 10.40 -8.68
CA ALA A 227 -3.44 9.82 -10.00
C ALA A 227 -3.22 10.82 -11.15
N TYR A 228 -3.60 12.08 -10.96
CA TYR A 228 -3.47 13.12 -11.97
C TYR A 228 -2.08 13.80 -11.96
N LEU A 229 -1.37 13.81 -10.82
CA LEU A 229 0.02 14.27 -10.73
C LEU A 229 1.01 13.44 -11.54
N LEU A 230 0.68 12.17 -11.83
CA LEU A 230 1.48 11.32 -12.71
C LEU A 230 1.71 11.96 -14.08
N SER A 231 0.74 12.72 -14.61
CA SER A 231 0.88 13.47 -15.86
C SER A 231 1.93 14.59 -15.80
N ARG A 232 2.32 15.03 -14.59
CA ARG A 232 3.37 16.02 -14.34
C ARG A 232 4.69 15.37 -13.92
N ASN A 233 4.85 14.05 -14.10
CA ASN A 233 6.00 13.29 -13.61
C ASN A 233 6.24 13.43 -12.10
N ILE A 234 5.17 13.59 -11.31
CA ILE A 234 5.24 13.60 -9.85
C ILE A 234 4.65 12.29 -9.33
N LEU A 235 5.50 11.49 -8.67
CA LEU A 235 5.10 10.23 -8.01
C LEU A 235 4.60 10.54 -6.62
N THR A 236 3.32 10.24 -6.38
CA THR A 236 2.67 10.48 -5.10
C THR A 236 2.40 9.15 -4.39
N VAL A 237 2.68 9.09 -3.09
CA VAL A 237 2.16 8.05 -2.20
C VAL A 237 0.99 8.63 -1.44
N SER A 238 -0.22 8.17 -1.75
CA SER A 238 -1.42 8.53 -0.99
C SER A 238 -1.65 7.55 0.15
N PHE A 239 -2.12 8.01 1.30
CA PHE A 239 -2.49 7.11 2.39
C PHE A 239 -3.72 7.59 3.15
N ALA A 240 -4.48 6.63 3.65
CA ALA A 240 -5.66 6.86 4.48
C ALA A 240 -5.88 5.65 5.40
N PRO A 241 -6.50 5.82 6.58
CA PRO A 241 -6.84 4.69 7.43
C PRO A 241 -7.86 3.80 6.72
N ARG A 242 -7.96 2.53 7.15
CA ARG A 242 -9.08 1.67 6.73
C ARG A 242 -10.39 2.34 7.15
N ASP A 243 -11.21 2.68 6.17
CA ASP A 243 -12.45 3.43 6.38
C ASP A 243 -13.63 2.50 6.64
N THR A 244 -14.71 3.05 7.21
CA THR A 244 -15.97 2.32 7.43
C THR A 244 -16.67 1.95 6.12
N HIS A 245 -16.30 2.60 5.01
CA HIS A 245 -16.78 2.33 3.65
C HIS A 245 -15.90 1.33 2.88
N VAL A 246 -14.90 0.79 3.57
CA VAL A 246 -14.02 -0.35 3.24
C VAL A 246 -13.22 -0.25 1.92
N SER A 247 -13.25 0.84 1.17
CA SER A 247 -12.83 0.78 -0.25
C SER A 247 -11.91 1.90 -0.74
N GLN A 248 -11.66 2.97 0.03
CA GLN A 248 -11.01 4.17 -0.52
C GLN A 248 -9.60 3.91 -1.10
N VAL A 249 -8.71 3.34 -0.28
CA VAL A 249 -7.35 2.97 -0.71
C VAL A 249 -7.39 1.82 -1.74
N GLN A 250 -8.28 0.85 -1.56
CA GLN A 250 -8.43 -0.26 -2.51
C GLN A 250 -8.81 0.22 -3.92
N PHE A 251 -9.70 1.21 -4.04
CA PHE A 251 -10.02 1.82 -5.34
C PHE A 251 -8.81 2.48 -6.00
N ALA A 252 -7.97 3.19 -5.23
CA ALA A 252 -6.73 3.76 -5.75
C ALA A 252 -5.80 2.66 -6.32
N LEU A 253 -5.65 1.57 -5.57
CA LEU A 253 -4.80 0.44 -5.95
C LEU A 253 -5.33 -0.29 -7.19
N GLU A 254 -6.63 -0.55 -7.28
CA GLU A 254 -7.30 -1.15 -8.46
C GLU A 254 -7.18 -0.28 -9.73
N ARG A 255 -7.09 1.04 -9.57
CA ARG A 255 -6.85 1.99 -10.68
C ARG A 255 -5.38 2.10 -11.09
N GLY A 256 -4.48 1.50 -10.34
CA GLY A 256 -3.05 1.55 -10.60
C GLY A 256 -2.34 2.79 -10.07
N VAL A 257 -2.83 3.35 -8.95
CA VAL A 257 -2.31 4.56 -8.28
C VAL A 257 -1.60 4.15 -6.97
N PRO A 258 -0.39 4.66 -6.68
CA PRO A 258 0.32 4.28 -5.47
C PRO A 258 -0.42 4.75 -4.21
N ALA A 259 -0.80 3.80 -3.35
CA ALA A 259 -1.43 4.09 -2.08
C ALA A 259 -1.12 3.05 -1.00
N LEU A 260 -1.27 3.42 0.27
CA LEU A 260 -1.12 2.53 1.42
C LEU A 260 -2.23 2.79 2.45
N ILE A 261 -2.56 1.76 3.24
CA ILE A 261 -3.35 1.96 4.45
C ILE A 261 -2.43 2.56 5.50
N GLY A 262 -2.88 3.63 6.16
CA GLY A 262 -2.11 4.22 7.24
C GLY A 262 -2.74 5.49 7.81
N ILE A 263 -2.20 5.94 8.94
CA ILE A 263 -2.68 7.14 9.63
C ILE A 263 -1.50 7.89 10.25
N ILE A 264 -1.65 9.20 10.44
CA ILE A 264 -0.75 9.98 11.30
C ILE A 264 -1.41 10.06 12.68
N ALA A 265 -0.89 9.33 13.66
CA ALA A 265 -1.47 9.23 15.01
C ALA A 265 -0.42 9.43 16.11
N SER A 266 0.25 8.37 16.55
CA SER A 266 1.31 8.37 17.57
C SER A 266 2.65 7.84 17.07
N ILE A 267 2.65 7.02 16.01
CA ILE A 267 3.84 6.46 15.36
C ILE A 267 4.25 7.27 14.13
N ARG A 268 5.56 7.34 13.86
CA ARG A 268 6.13 7.94 12.65
C ARG A 268 5.62 7.23 11.40
N LEU A 269 5.42 7.98 10.33
CA LEU A 269 5.18 7.40 9.01
C LEU A 269 6.42 6.61 8.56
N PRO A 270 6.26 5.46 7.89
CA PRO A 270 7.34 4.49 7.60
C PRO A 270 8.28 4.93 6.47
N TYR A 271 8.65 6.21 6.48
CA TYR A 271 9.57 6.87 5.55
C TYR A 271 10.76 7.45 6.31
N PRO A 272 11.96 7.47 5.71
CA PRO A 272 13.11 8.18 6.26
C PRO A 272 12.86 9.69 6.28
N SER A 273 13.73 10.42 6.96
CA SER A 273 13.71 11.87 6.89
C SER A 273 14.04 12.36 5.47
N ARG A 274 13.50 13.52 5.10
CA ARG A 274 13.77 14.19 3.81
C ARG A 274 13.44 13.29 2.59
N SER A 275 12.29 12.61 2.63
CA SER A 275 11.80 11.70 1.59
C SER A 275 11.07 12.43 0.46
N PHE A 276 10.17 13.35 0.80
CA PHE A 276 9.24 13.97 -0.14
C PHE A 276 9.60 15.43 -0.46
N ASP A 277 9.39 15.84 -1.71
CA ASP A 277 9.53 17.23 -2.16
C ASP A 277 8.26 18.05 -1.83
N MET A 278 7.11 17.37 -1.74
CA MET A 278 5.80 17.99 -1.48
C MET A 278 4.92 17.11 -0.58
N ALA A 279 4.23 17.72 0.37
CA ALA A 279 3.22 17.07 1.20
C ALA A 279 1.88 17.79 1.03
N HIS A 280 0.79 17.03 0.90
CA HIS A 280 -0.53 17.56 0.60
C HIS A 280 -1.59 17.00 1.55
N CYS A 281 -2.53 17.86 1.93
CA CYS A 281 -3.77 17.49 2.60
C CYS A 281 -4.91 18.34 2.04
N SER A 282 -5.96 17.68 1.57
CA SER A 282 -7.23 18.31 1.17
C SER A 282 -8.36 17.79 2.04
N ARG A 283 -8.81 18.58 3.02
CA ARG A 283 -9.81 18.18 4.05
C ARG A 283 -9.52 16.83 4.70
N CYS A 284 -8.26 16.54 5.00
CA CYS A 284 -7.85 15.23 5.54
C CYS A 284 -8.25 14.98 7.00
N LEU A 285 -8.89 15.95 7.66
CA LEU A 285 -9.36 15.87 9.06
C LEU A 285 -8.24 15.60 10.10
N VAL A 286 -6.98 15.82 9.73
CA VAL A 286 -5.86 15.79 10.67
C VAL A 286 -5.83 17.12 11.42
N PRO A 287 -5.87 17.11 12.78
CA PRO A 287 -5.84 18.34 13.55
C PRO A 287 -4.39 18.85 13.67
N TRP A 288 -3.86 19.38 12.57
CA TRP A 288 -2.45 19.74 12.36
C TRP A 288 -1.81 20.60 13.46
N GLY A 289 -2.60 21.46 14.11
CA GLY A 289 -2.15 22.34 15.18
C GLY A 289 -2.13 21.72 16.59
N GLN A 290 -2.77 20.56 16.81
CA GLN A 290 -2.93 19.93 18.12
C GLN A 290 -1.70 19.13 18.56
N TYR A 291 -1.71 18.65 19.81
CA TYR A 291 -0.67 17.81 20.42
C TYR A 291 0.74 18.41 20.28
N ASP A 292 0.87 19.72 20.56
CA ASP A 292 2.09 20.50 20.39
C ASP A 292 2.66 20.49 18.96
N GLY A 293 1.80 20.30 17.96
CA GLY A 293 2.18 20.30 16.55
C GLY A 293 2.83 19.01 16.07
N GLN A 294 2.71 17.90 16.80
CA GLN A 294 3.34 16.62 16.46
C GLN A 294 3.09 16.16 15.03
N TYR A 295 1.89 16.37 14.49
CA TYR A 295 1.57 15.99 13.10
C TYR A 295 2.36 16.80 12.07
N LEU A 296 2.50 18.11 12.28
CA LEU A 296 3.34 18.95 11.42
C LEU A 296 4.83 18.70 11.63
N ILE A 297 5.26 18.33 12.84
CA ILE A 297 6.63 17.88 13.12
C ILE A 297 6.96 16.61 12.31
N GLU A 298 6.01 15.68 12.21
CA GLU A 298 6.21 14.47 11.41
C GLU A 298 6.27 14.77 9.90
N ILE A 299 5.39 15.66 9.40
CA ILE A 299 5.52 16.15 8.02
C ILE A 299 6.85 16.87 7.83
N ASP A 300 7.29 17.69 8.77
CA ASP A 300 8.61 18.33 8.70
C ASP A 300 9.71 17.28 8.58
N ARG A 301 9.71 16.23 9.39
CA ARG A 301 10.74 15.17 9.33
C ARG A 301 10.86 14.58 7.92
N ILE A 302 9.74 14.19 7.30
CA ILE A 302 9.74 13.52 6.00
C ILE A 302 9.83 14.48 4.81
N LEU A 303 9.56 15.77 5.00
CA LEU A 303 9.66 16.79 3.96
C LEU A 303 11.11 17.23 3.78
N ARG A 304 11.55 17.32 2.53
CA ARG A 304 12.89 17.78 2.17
C ARG A 304 13.09 19.26 2.52
N PRO A 305 14.33 19.69 2.81
CA PRO A 305 14.61 21.10 2.98
C PRO A 305 14.24 21.88 1.71
N GLY A 306 13.47 22.96 1.86
CA GLY A 306 12.89 23.71 0.74
C GLY A 306 11.58 23.14 0.17
N GLY A 307 11.14 21.97 0.64
CA GLY A 307 9.90 21.32 0.20
C GLY A 307 8.64 22.06 0.61
N TYR A 308 7.52 21.69 -0.03
CA TYR A 308 6.24 22.40 0.11
C TYR A 308 5.24 21.59 0.91
N TRP A 309 4.50 22.25 1.80
CA TRP A 309 3.29 21.70 2.41
C TRP A 309 2.08 22.47 1.91
N ILE A 310 1.10 21.74 1.39
CA ILE A 310 -0.13 22.28 0.81
C ILE A 310 -1.31 21.82 1.67
N LEU A 311 -2.06 22.79 2.20
CA LEU A 311 -3.32 22.54 2.90
C LEU A 311 -4.46 23.16 2.12
N SER A 312 -5.51 22.36 1.89
CA SER A 312 -6.70 22.77 1.14
C SER A 312 -8.00 22.46 1.88
N GLY A 313 -8.93 23.42 1.84
CA GLY A 313 -10.20 23.35 2.56
C GLY A 313 -10.10 23.85 4.00
N PRO A 314 -11.07 23.53 4.89
CA PRO A 314 -11.09 24.09 6.24
C PRO A 314 -9.77 23.81 6.97
N PRO A 315 -9.21 24.81 7.68
CA PRO A 315 -9.79 26.14 7.91
C PRO A 315 -9.44 27.19 6.83
N ILE A 316 -8.68 26.87 5.79
CA ILE A 316 -8.25 27.82 4.77
C ILE A 316 -9.45 28.42 4.05
N ASN A 317 -9.48 29.76 3.93
CA ASN A 317 -10.58 30.51 3.31
C ASN A 317 -11.90 30.45 4.09
N TRP A 318 -11.83 30.33 5.42
CA TRP A 318 -13.00 30.31 6.30
C TRP A 318 -13.81 31.60 6.21
N GLU A 319 -13.20 32.75 5.90
CA GLU A 319 -13.88 34.05 5.79
C GLU A 319 -15.05 34.00 4.79
N THR A 320 -14.87 33.24 3.71
CA THR A 320 -15.85 33.09 2.64
C THR A 320 -16.74 31.84 2.82
N HIS A 321 -16.18 30.72 3.33
CA HIS A 321 -16.86 29.41 3.31
C HIS A 321 -17.41 28.90 4.64
N TRP A 322 -17.21 29.60 5.77
CA TRP A 322 -17.58 29.10 7.11
C TRP A 322 -19.02 28.56 7.22
N LYS A 323 -20.00 29.20 6.57
CA LYS A 323 -21.42 28.77 6.60
C LYS A 323 -21.61 27.36 6.00
N GLY A 324 -20.86 27.02 4.95
CA GLY A 324 -20.97 25.74 4.25
C GLY A 324 -20.34 24.56 5.00
N TRP A 325 -19.61 24.81 6.08
CA TRP A 325 -18.91 23.77 6.85
C TRP A 325 -19.56 23.44 8.19
N ASN A 326 -20.68 24.10 8.52
CA ASN A 326 -21.39 23.93 9.79
C ASN A 326 -20.48 24.13 11.02
N ARG A 327 -19.56 25.11 10.93
CA ARG A 327 -18.61 25.50 11.97
C ARG A 327 -18.65 27.02 12.17
N THR A 328 -18.27 27.48 13.37
CA THR A 328 -18.25 28.92 13.67
C THR A 328 -17.02 29.60 13.06
N ARG A 329 -17.09 30.92 12.88
CA ARG A 329 -15.95 31.70 12.39
C ARG A 329 -14.79 31.66 13.37
N GLU A 330 -15.11 31.71 14.66
CA GLU A 330 -14.16 31.72 15.77
C GLU A 330 -13.38 30.40 15.83
N ASP A 331 -14.07 29.28 15.66
CA ASP A 331 -13.49 27.94 15.60
C ASP A 331 -12.50 27.81 14.43
N LEU A 332 -12.94 28.13 13.21
CA LEU A 332 -12.10 28.04 12.02
C LEU A 332 -10.89 28.99 12.08
N ARG A 333 -11.11 30.22 12.56
CA ARG A 333 -10.02 31.19 12.77
C ARG A 333 -9.02 30.68 13.80
N ALA A 334 -9.49 30.11 14.91
CA ALA A 334 -8.63 29.56 15.95
C ALA A 334 -7.80 28.38 15.42
N GLU A 335 -8.43 27.47 14.66
CA GLU A 335 -7.75 26.35 14.02
C GLU A 335 -6.66 26.83 13.05
N GLN A 336 -6.99 27.75 12.13
CA GLN A 336 -5.99 28.29 11.20
C GLN A 336 -4.85 28.99 11.95
N SER A 337 -5.16 29.80 12.96
CA SER A 337 -4.17 30.50 13.77
C SER A 337 -3.24 29.53 14.50
N GLN A 338 -3.79 28.41 14.98
CA GLN A 338 -3.00 27.36 15.63
C GLN A 338 -2.05 26.68 14.64
N ILE A 339 -2.52 26.34 13.44
CA ILE A 339 -1.70 25.77 12.36
C ILE A 339 -0.58 26.73 11.98
N GLU A 340 -0.88 28.00 11.77
CA GLU A 340 0.12 29.02 11.41
C GLU A 340 1.16 29.24 12.51
N ARG A 341 0.74 29.19 13.78
CA ARG A 341 1.64 29.25 14.93
C ARG A 341 2.60 28.07 14.97
N VAL A 342 2.12 26.85 14.72
CA VAL A 342 2.97 25.65 14.64
C VAL A 342 3.91 25.73 13.44
N ALA A 343 3.40 26.06 12.25
CA ALA A 343 4.26 26.22 11.06
C ALA A 343 5.39 27.24 11.31
N LYS A 344 5.08 28.37 11.97
CA LYS A 344 6.08 29.37 12.36
C LYS A 344 7.09 28.83 13.38
N SER A 345 6.67 28.01 14.35
CA SER A 345 7.59 27.41 15.33
C SER A 345 8.52 26.34 14.71
N LEU A 346 8.10 25.74 13.59
CA LEU A 346 8.93 24.89 12.72
C LEU A 346 9.79 25.69 11.73
N CYS A 347 9.77 27.03 11.82
CA CYS A 347 10.50 27.94 10.94
C CYS A 347 10.04 27.89 9.47
N TRP A 348 8.83 27.40 9.21
CA TRP A 348 8.25 27.40 7.87
C TRP A 348 7.77 28.80 7.49
N ARG A 349 7.84 29.10 6.20
CA ARG A 349 7.32 30.34 5.63
C ARG A 349 6.04 30.05 4.87
N LYS A 350 4.95 30.76 5.18
CA LYS A 350 3.76 30.77 4.33
C LYS A 350 4.08 31.52 3.03
N LEU A 351 4.03 30.83 1.90
CA LEU A 351 4.34 31.43 0.60
C LEU A 351 3.14 32.18 0.03
N VAL A 352 1.98 31.53 0.06
CA VAL A 352 0.77 32.04 -0.54
C VAL A 352 -0.45 31.39 0.08
N GLN A 353 -1.55 32.15 0.15
CA GLN A 353 -2.89 31.63 0.32
C GLN A 353 -3.75 32.27 -0.76
N ARG A 354 -4.39 31.45 -1.58
CA ARG A 354 -5.28 31.90 -2.64
C ARG A 354 -6.47 30.96 -2.73
N ASN A 355 -7.67 31.52 -2.63
CA ASN A 355 -8.90 30.74 -2.51
C ASN A 355 -8.72 29.69 -1.41
N ASP A 356 -9.12 28.46 -1.66
CA ASP A 356 -9.08 27.37 -0.68
C ASP A 356 -7.72 26.70 -0.53
N ILE A 357 -6.65 27.25 -1.12
CA ILE A 357 -5.30 26.67 -1.12
C ILE A 357 -4.36 27.57 -0.32
N ALA A 358 -3.63 26.98 0.63
CA ALA A 358 -2.49 27.62 1.27
C ALA A 358 -1.24 26.75 1.17
N ILE A 359 -0.10 27.39 0.88
CA ILE A 359 1.18 26.73 0.65
C ILE A 359 2.22 27.30 1.62
N TRP A 360 2.87 26.41 2.37
CA TRP A 360 4.03 26.70 3.19
C TRP A 360 5.27 26.05 2.60
N GLN A 361 6.43 26.61 2.92
CA GLN A 361 7.72 26.08 2.53
C GLN A 361 8.58 25.84 3.78
N LYS A 362 9.10 24.62 3.88
CA LYS A 362 10.10 24.24 4.87
C LYS A 362 11.42 24.96 4.55
N PRO A 363 12.18 25.46 5.54
CA PRO A 363 13.46 26.11 5.27
C PRO A 363 14.46 25.13 4.62
N THR A 364 15.39 25.67 3.84
CA THR A 364 16.45 24.90 3.17
C THR A 364 17.53 24.41 4.14
N ASN A 365 17.67 25.05 5.30
CA ASN A 365 18.56 24.68 6.40
C ASN A 365 18.07 25.28 7.73
N HIS A 366 18.76 24.99 8.83
CA HIS A 366 18.38 25.47 10.17
C HIS A 366 19.16 26.70 10.67
N VAL A 367 19.97 27.37 9.84
CA VAL A 367 20.83 28.50 10.30
C VAL A 367 19.98 29.60 10.95
N HIS A 368 18.97 30.13 10.26
CA HIS A 368 18.04 31.13 10.83
C HIS A 368 17.13 30.54 11.90
N CYS A 369 16.74 29.28 11.75
CA CYS A 369 15.85 28.62 12.70
C CYS A 369 16.50 28.51 14.09
N LYS A 370 17.78 28.15 14.15
CA LYS A 370 18.58 28.10 15.39
C LYS A 370 18.64 29.46 16.10
N VAL A 371 18.79 30.56 15.34
CA VAL A 371 18.78 31.93 15.89
C VAL A 371 17.41 32.28 16.45
N ASN A 372 16.34 32.06 15.67
CA ASN A 372 14.98 32.36 16.09
C ASN A 372 14.56 31.57 17.35
N ARG A 373 15.14 30.39 17.56
CA ARG A 373 14.85 29.56 18.74
C ARG A 373 15.44 30.07 20.06
N LYS A 374 16.34 31.07 20.01
CA LYS A 374 16.69 31.86 21.21
C LYS A 374 15.47 32.64 21.74
N VAL A 375 14.54 32.98 20.84
CA VAL A 375 13.27 33.66 21.15
C VAL A 375 12.13 32.65 21.31
N PHE A 376 11.99 31.72 20.36
CA PHE A 376 10.98 30.66 20.39
C PHE A 376 11.53 29.38 21.03
N LYS A 377 11.26 29.19 22.33
CA LYS A 377 11.85 28.09 23.13
C LYS A 377 11.34 26.68 22.80
N ARG A 378 10.27 26.52 22.02
CA ARG A 378 9.62 25.23 21.71
C ARG A 378 9.16 25.19 20.23
N PRO A 379 9.12 24.00 19.60
CA PRO A 379 9.63 22.69 20.09
C PRO A 379 11.15 22.71 20.25
N LEU A 380 11.78 21.85 21.07
CA LEU A 380 13.27 21.75 21.14
C LEU A 380 13.84 20.98 19.93
N PHE A 381 15.15 21.02 19.65
CA PHE A 381 15.75 20.08 18.70
C PHE A 381 15.85 18.70 19.36
N CYS A 382 15.56 17.63 18.62
CA CYS A 382 15.73 16.26 19.11
C CYS A 382 17.22 15.98 19.36
N ARG A 383 17.55 15.29 20.47
CA ARG A 383 18.94 15.17 20.95
C ARG A 383 19.71 13.97 20.39
N SER A 384 19.05 12.85 20.06
CA SER A 384 19.80 11.60 19.79
C SER A 384 19.06 10.54 18.95
N GLN A 385 17.93 10.87 18.33
CA GLN A 385 17.21 9.89 17.52
C GLN A 385 17.66 9.96 16.06
N ASN A 386 18.01 8.81 15.48
CA ASN A 386 18.24 8.70 14.05
C ASN A 386 16.97 9.19 13.31
N PRO A 387 17.04 10.24 12.48
CA PRO A 387 15.88 10.83 11.83
C PRO A 387 15.26 9.91 10.76
N ASP A 388 16.03 8.93 10.29
CA ASP A 388 15.59 7.95 9.28
C ASP A 388 14.95 6.70 9.89
N MET A 389 15.03 6.50 11.21
CA MET A 389 14.30 5.44 11.91
C MET A 389 12.83 5.82 12.05
N ALA A 390 11.96 4.95 11.54
CA ALA A 390 10.51 5.18 11.53
C ALA A 390 9.67 3.96 11.92
N TRP A 391 10.10 2.72 11.61
CA TRP A 391 9.32 1.51 11.93
C TRP A 391 9.05 1.42 13.45
N TYR A 392 7.76 1.33 13.82
CA TYR A 392 7.25 1.40 15.21
C TYR A 392 7.88 2.48 16.10
N THR A 393 8.36 3.56 15.51
CA THR A 393 9.03 4.64 16.22
C THR A 393 7.99 5.69 16.63
N LYS A 394 7.85 5.96 17.93
CA LYS A 394 6.94 7.01 18.42
C LYS A 394 7.35 8.40 17.91
N MET A 395 6.36 9.22 17.59
CA MET A 395 6.57 10.64 17.30
C MET A 395 6.97 11.39 18.57
N GLU A 396 7.80 12.42 18.40
CA GLU A 396 8.28 13.27 19.48
C GLU A 396 7.83 14.72 19.26
N THR A 397 7.73 15.51 20.33
CA THR A 397 7.39 16.94 20.29
C THR A 397 8.63 17.84 20.06
N CYS A 398 9.65 17.30 19.40
CA CYS A 398 10.89 17.99 19.07
C CYS A 398 11.08 18.11 17.56
N LEU A 399 11.76 19.17 17.12
CA LEU A 399 12.13 19.39 15.74
C LEU A 399 13.31 18.48 15.37
N THR A 400 13.16 17.70 14.30
CA THR A 400 14.22 16.84 13.79
C THR A 400 15.36 17.71 13.24
N PRO A 401 16.62 17.55 13.68
CA PRO A 401 17.72 18.35 13.15
C PRO A 401 17.98 18.02 11.68
N LEU A 402 18.09 19.05 10.85
CA LEU A 402 18.63 18.94 9.50
C LEU A 402 20.17 18.84 9.56
N PRO A 403 20.82 18.16 8.59
CA PRO A 403 22.28 18.15 8.50
C PRO A 403 22.86 19.56 8.50
N GLU A 404 24.01 19.73 9.14
CA GLU A 404 24.70 21.03 9.20
C GLU A 404 25.13 21.50 7.82
N VAL A 405 25.22 22.81 7.67
CA VAL A 405 25.64 23.49 6.44
C VAL A 405 26.70 24.55 6.76
N ALA A 406 27.58 24.82 5.80
CA ALA A 406 28.60 25.85 5.96
C ALA A 406 28.02 27.25 5.68
N GLY A 407 27.22 27.38 4.62
CA GLY A 407 26.62 28.62 4.16
C GLY A 407 25.13 28.75 4.47
N ILE A 408 24.67 29.99 4.61
CA ILE A 408 23.26 30.30 4.90
C ILE A 408 22.32 29.97 3.74
N ARG A 409 22.85 29.92 2.51
CA ARG A 409 22.11 29.60 1.28
C ARG A 409 22.18 28.11 0.91
N ASP A 410 22.98 27.34 1.62
CA ASP A 410 23.19 25.93 1.32
C ASP A 410 21.96 25.10 1.69
N ILE A 411 21.75 24.00 0.96
CA ILE A 411 20.66 23.07 1.24
C ILE A 411 21.16 21.95 2.16
N ALA A 412 20.47 21.76 3.28
CA ALA A 412 20.85 20.80 4.29
C ALA A 412 20.87 19.34 3.77
N GLY A 413 22.05 18.75 3.83
CA GLY A 413 22.36 17.41 3.33
C GLY A 413 22.20 17.25 1.82
N GLY A 414 22.49 18.33 1.09
CA GLY A 414 22.81 18.33 -0.34
C GLY A 414 21.66 18.72 -1.26
N GLN A 415 21.96 19.54 -2.26
CA GLN A 415 21.10 19.82 -3.40
C GLN A 415 20.95 18.56 -4.25
N LEU A 416 19.72 18.24 -4.66
CA LEU A 416 19.48 17.19 -5.64
C LEU A 416 19.42 17.74 -7.06
N ALA A 417 19.82 16.92 -8.02
CA ALA A 417 19.50 17.12 -9.42
C ALA A 417 17.96 17.12 -9.63
N LYS A 418 17.52 17.80 -10.69
CA LYS A 418 16.11 17.80 -11.09
C LYS A 418 15.78 16.51 -11.84
N TRP A 419 14.49 16.18 -11.93
CA TRP A 419 14.03 15.06 -12.75
C TRP A 419 14.13 15.42 -14.25
N PRO A 420 14.62 14.52 -15.13
CA PRO A 420 14.92 13.10 -14.91
C PRO A 420 16.35 12.76 -14.46
N GLU A 421 17.30 13.70 -14.49
CA GLU A 421 18.72 13.43 -14.18
C GLU A 421 18.92 12.86 -12.77
N ARG A 422 18.04 13.25 -11.84
CA ARG A 422 17.97 12.76 -10.45
C ARG A 422 18.02 11.25 -10.31
N LEU A 423 17.48 10.49 -11.27
CA LEU A 423 17.39 9.03 -11.18
C LEU A 423 18.77 8.35 -11.07
N ASN A 424 19.75 8.89 -11.80
CA ASN A 424 21.09 8.32 -11.96
C ASN A 424 22.19 9.20 -11.36
N ALA A 425 21.86 10.40 -10.89
CA ALA A 425 22.79 11.24 -10.15
C ALA A 425 23.17 10.58 -8.80
N ILE A 426 24.45 10.67 -8.42
CA ILE A 426 24.94 10.14 -7.15
C ILE A 426 24.19 10.86 -6.00
N PRO A 427 23.44 10.14 -5.16
CA PRO A 427 22.68 10.73 -4.06
C PRO A 427 23.60 11.41 -3.02
N PRO A 428 23.22 12.58 -2.48
CA PRO A 428 24.00 13.27 -1.46
C PRO A 428 24.31 12.44 -0.21
N ARG A 429 23.44 11.50 0.17
CA ARG A 429 23.70 10.60 1.30
C ARG A 429 24.91 9.68 1.07
N ILE A 430 25.17 9.34 -0.19
CA ILE A 430 26.34 8.55 -0.61
C ILE A 430 27.57 9.45 -0.69
N SER A 431 27.48 10.57 -1.41
CA SER A 431 28.63 11.47 -1.61
C SER A 431 29.13 12.12 -0.31
N SER A 432 28.26 12.31 0.69
CA SER A 432 28.66 12.83 2.00
C SER A 432 29.21 11.77 2.95
N GLY A 433 29.23 10.49 2.57
CA GLY A 433 29.63 9.38 3.44
C GLY A 433 28.68 9.12 4.62
N SER A 434 27.43 9.60 4.56
CA SER A 434 26.47 9.43 5.66
C SER A 434 25.95 7.99 5.82
N LEU A 435 26.15 7.15 4.80
CA LEU A 435 25.87 5.72 4.84
C LEU A 435 27.20 4.96 4.75
N GLU A 436 27.69 4.49 5.88
CA GLU A 436 28.96 3.76 5.97
C GLU A 436 28.95 2.51 5.09
N GLY A 437 30.00 2.31 4.28
CA GLY A 437 30.14 1.12 3.43
C GLY A 437 29.51 1.23 2.04
N LEU A 438 28.92 2.38 1.67
CA LEU A 438 28.39 2.61 0.32
C LEU A 438 29.16 3.73 -0.41
N ALA A 439 29.84 3.36 -1.49
CA ALA A 439 30.63 4.28 -2.31
C ALA A 439 29.87 4.72 -3.58
N ALA A 440 30.36 5.79 -4.22
CA ALA A 440 29.73 6.32 -5.44
C ALA A 440 29.77 5.32 -6.61
N ASN A 441 30.88 4.58 -6.76
CA ASN A 441 31.02 3.57 -7.80
C ASN A 441 30.03 2.40 -7.61
N SER A 442 29.80 1.95 -6.38
CA SER A 442 28.87 0.84 -6.12
C SER A 442 27.43 1.21 -6.47
N PHE A 443 27.03 2.49 -6.35
CA PHE A 443 25.74 2.97 -6.83
C PHE A 443 25.60 2.89 -8.37
N VAL A 444 26.65 3.27 -9.10
CA VAL A 444 26.68 3.21 -10.57
C VAL A 444 26.66 1.75 -11.03
N GLU A 445 27.53 0.91 -10.46
CA GLU A 445 27.60 -0.53 -10.72
C GLU A 445 26.26 -1.21 -10.44
N ASN A 446 25.59 -0.86 -9.33
CA ASN A 446 24.26 -1.38 -9.01
C ASN A 446 23.23 -1.01 -10.08
N SER A 447 23.24 0.24 -10.55
CA SER A 447 22.30 0.68 -11.59
C SER A 447 22.54 -0.04 -12.92
N GLU A 448 23.80 -0.25 -13.32
CA GLU A 448 24.14 -1.01 -14.53
C GLU A 448 23.83 -2.51 -14.39
N LEU A 449 24.05 -3.08 -13.21
CA LEU A 449 23.67 -4.46 -12.91
C LEU A 449 22.16 -4.67 -13.07
N TRP A 450 21.34 -3.79 -12.50
CA TRP A 450 19.89 -3.92 -12.58
C TRP A 450 19.34 -3.74 -13.99
N LYS A 451 19.94 -2.88 -14.82
CA LYS A 451 19.60 -2.81 -16.25
C LYS A 451 19.82 -4.17 -16.94
N LYS A 452 20.95 -4.82 -16.69
CA LYS A 452 21.26 -6.16 -17.24
C LYS A 452 20.29 -7.23 -16.73
N ARG A 453 20.03 -7.25 -15.41
CA ARG A 453 19.11 -8.20 -14.78
C ARG A 453 17.69 -8.07 -15.31
N VAL A 454 17.15 -6.86 -15.37
CA VAL A 454 15.79 -6.63 -15.90
C VAL A 454 15.70 -7.00 -17.38
N ALA A 455 16.72 -6.72 -18.19
CA ALA A 455 16.77 -7.17 -19.58
C ALA A 455 16.75 -8.70 -19.70
N TYR A 456 17.48 -9.40 -18.83
CA TYR A 456 17.47 -10.86 -18.76
C TYR A 456 16.09 -11.41 -18.31
N TYR A 457 15.48 -10.80 -17.29
CA TYR A 457 14.14 -11.16 -16.84
C TYR A 457 13.11 -11.04 -17.96
N LYS A 458 13.11 -9.90 -18.69
CA LYS A 458 12.24 -9.67 -19.85
C LYS A 458 12.45 -10.68 -20.99
N LYS A 459 13.67 -11.22 -21.14
CA LYS A 459 13.98 -12.26 -22.13
C LYS A 459 13.41 -13.62 -21.73
N ILE A 460 13.49 -13.98 -20.44
CA ILE A 460 13.00 -15.27 -19.95
C ILE A 460 11.49 -15.29 -19.78
N ASP A 461 10.94 -14.23 -19.20
CA ASP A 461 9.51 -14.03 -19.02
C ASP A 461 9.04 -12.84 -19.86
N TYR A 462 8.52 -13.19 -21.04
CA TYR A 462 8.02 -12.21 -22.00
C TYR A 462 6.82 -11.40 -21.47
N GLN A 463 6.14 -11.86 -20.40
CA GLN A 463 5.03 -11.10 -19.79
C GLN A 463 5.53 -9.81 -19.15
N LEU A 464 6.72 -9.82 -18.52
CA LEU A 464 7.34 -8.61 -17.99
C LEU A 464 7.74 -7.62 -19.10
N ALA A 465 8.05 -8.13 -20.30
CA ALA A 465 8.36 -7.30 -21.47
C ALA A 465 7.11 -6.70 -22.13
N LYS A 466 5.91 -7.25 -21.86
CA LYS A 466 4.66 -6.79 -22.47
C LYS A 466 4.19 -5.49 -21.82
N THR A 467 4.34 -4.38 -22.54
CA THR A 467 3.88 -3.07 -22.09
C THR A 467 2.40 -3.08 -21.71
N GLY A 468 2.07 -2.51 -20.55
CA GLY A 468 0.70 -2.42 -20.04
C GLY A 468 0.17 -3.68 -19.34
N ARG A 469 0.90 -4.82 -19.38
CA ARG A 469 0.51 -6.06 -18.69
C ARG A 469 0.49 -5.91 -17.17
N TYR A 470 1.44 -5.15 -16.64
CA TYR A 470 1.60 -4.88 -15.21
C TYR A 470 1.61 -3.37 -14.98
N ARG A 471 1.19 -2.94 -13.78
CA ARG A 471 1.18 -1.54 -13.38
C ARG A 471 1.72 -1.35 -11.97
N ASN A 472 1.22 -2.13 -11.01
CA ASN A 472 1.56 -2.06 -9.60
C ASN A 472 2.64 -3.10 -9.30
N LEU A 473 3.88 -2.65 -9.12
CA LEU A 473 5.00 -3.52 -8.79
C LEU A 473 5.40 -3.33 -7.33
N LEU A 474 5.81 -4.42 -6.70
CA LEU A 474 6.43 -4.42 -5.37
C LEU A 474 7.84 -4.98 -5.48
N ASP A 475 8.83 -4.26 -4.96
CA ASP A 475 10.18 -4.79 -4.77
C ASP A 475 10.43 -4.98 -3.28
N MET A 476 10.41 -6.24 -2.83
CA MET A 476 10.39 -6.59 -1.41
C MET A 476 11.72 -6.33 -0.69
N ASN A 477 12.81 -6.23 -1.44
CA ASN A 477 14.15 -5.91 -0.93
C ASN A 477 14.91 -5.06 -1.95
N ALA A 478 14.53 -3.79 -2.04
CA ALA A 478 14.93 -2.91 -3.14
C ALA A 478 16.38 -2.44 -3.08
N HIS A 479 17.05 -2.57 -1.93
CA HIS A 479 18.40 -2.05 -1.69
C HIS A 479 18.53 -0.58 -2.15
N LEU A 480 19.13 -0.28 -3.32
CA LEU A 480 19.27 1.09 -3.85
C LEU A 480 18.18 1.51 -4.86
N GLY A 481 17.12 0.70 -5.02
CA GLY A 481 16.02 0.93 -5.97
C GLY A 481 16.42 0.72 -7.43
N GLY A 482 17.43 -0.12 -7.68
CA GLY A 482 17.94 -0.36 -9.03
C GLY A 482 16.94 -1.06 -9.96
N PHE A 483 16.15 -2.01 -9.43
CA PHE A 483 15.07 -2.66 -10.16
C PHE A 483 14.05 -1.63 -10.69
N ALA A 484 13.55 -0.76 -9.81
CA ALA A 484 12.63 0.31 -10.19
C ALA A 484 13.26 1.32 -11.16
N ALA A 485 14.54 1.65 -10.99
CA ALA A 485 15.25 2.54 -11.90
C ALA A 485 15.39 1.95 -13.32
N ALA A 486 15.60 0.63 -13.43
CA ALA A 486 15.69 -0.07 -14.71
C ALA A 486 14.32 -0.21 -15.43
N LEU A 487 13.21 0.04 -14.72
CA LEU A 487 11.85 0.01 -15.25
C LEU A 487 11.24 1.41 -15.44
N VAL A 488 12.02 2.48 -15.32
CA VAL A 488 11.51 3.87 -15.31
C VAL A 488 10.75 4.25 -16.58
N ASP A 489 11.12 3.65 -17.72
CA ASP A 489 10.51 3.91 -19.03
C ASP A 489 9.25 3.06 -19.28
N ASP A 490 9.00 2.06 -18.45
CA ASP A 490 7.77 1.28 -18.51
C ASP A 490 6.64 2.03 -17.79
N PRO A 491 5.37 1.86 -18.19
CA PRO A 491 4.23 2.52 -17.55
C PRO A 491 3.85 1.87 -16.22
N VAL A 492 4.83 1.65 -15.33
CA VAL A 492 4.70 1.01 -14.02
C VAL A 492 5.07 1.98 -12.90
N TRP A 493 4.69 1.64 -11.68
CA TRP A 493 5.29 2.20 -10.48
C TRP A 493 5.71 1.07 -9.56
N VAL A 494 6.79 1.27 -8.83
CA VAL A 494 7.35 0.26 -7.92
C VAL A 494 7.30 0.79 -6.49
N MET A 495 6.64 0.05 -5.59
CA MET A 495 6.84 0.23 -4.16
C MET A 495 8.17 -0.40 -3.78
N ASN A 496 9.19 0.42 -3.56
CA ASN A 496 10.52 -0.07 -3.18
C ASN A 496 10.57 -0.28 -1.66
N VAL A 497 10.65 -1.53 -1.22
CA VAL A 497 10.73 -1.85 0.20
C VAL A 497 12.18 -1.99 0.64
N VAL A 498 12.53 -1.35 1.75
CA VAL A 498 13.76 -1.65 2.48
C VAL A 498 13.36 -2.37 3.76
N PRO A 499 13.63 -3.69 3.86
CA PRO A 499 13.34 -4.47 5.06
C PRO A 499 13.95 -3.84 6.31
N VAL A 500 13.24 -3.88 7.44
CA VAL A 500 13.78 -3.34 8.71
C VAL A 500 14.97 -4.16 9.22
N GLN A 501 15.10 -5.40 8.76
CA GLN A 501 16.21 -6.31 9.02
C GLN A 501 17.42 -6.07 8.09
N ALA A 502 17.29 -5.22 7.06
CA ALA A 502 18.39 -4.93 6.16
C ALA A 502 19.56 -4.30 6.92
N LYS A 503 20.79 -4.76 6.61
CA LYS A 503 22.01 -4.25 7.25
C LYS A 503 22.21 -2.74 7.05
N MET A 504 21.80 -2.25 5.88
CA MET A 504 21.92 -0.85 5.50
C MET A 504 20.57 -0.22 5.27
N ASN A 505 20.33 0.93 5.89
CA ASN A 505 19.13 1.71 5.66
C ASN A 505 19.29 2.57 4.39
N THR A 506 18.94 2.00 3.24
CA THR A 506 19.08 2.61 1.93
C THR A 506 17.82 3.32 1.45
N LEU A 507 16.72 3.34 2.22
CA LEU A 507 15.46 3.91 1.75
C LEU A 507 15.58 5.42 1.48
N GLY A 508 16.40 6.13 2.26
CA GLY A 508 16.70 7.54 2.02
C GLY A 508 17.39 7.79 0.68
N VAL A 509 18.19 6.84 0.19
CA VAL A 509 18.83 6.89 -1.13
C VAL A 509 17.79 6.70 -2.23
N ILE A 510 16.88 5.73 -2.09
CA ILE A 510 15.80 5.49 -3.06
C ILE A 510 14.98 6.77 -3.28
N PHE A 511 14.59 7.45 -2.20
CA PHE A 511 13.91 8.74 -2.31
C PHE A 511 14.78 9.81 -2.95
N GLN A 512 16.09 9.86 -2.69
CA GLN A 512 17.00 10.81 -3.33
C GLN A 512 17.13 10.60 -4.85
N ARG A 513 16.96 9.38 -5.35
CA ARG A 513 16.82 9.08 -6.80
C ARG A 513 15.50 9.59 -7.40
N GLY A 514 14.53 10.00 -6.58
CA GLY A 514 13.20 10.38 -7.04
C GLY A 514 12.24 9.20 -7.25
N LEU A 515 12.50 8.10 -6.55
CA LEU A 515 11.63 6.92 -6.46
C LEU A 515 10.85 6.93 -5.12
N ILE A 516 9.82 6.10 -5.02
CA ILE A 516 9.00 5.94 -3.81
C ILE A 516 9.26 4.58 -3.14
N GLY A 517 9.04 4.51 -1.84
CA GLY A 517 9.26 3.27 -1.07
C GLY A 517 8.79 3.37 0.36
N THR A 518 8.90 2.26 1.10
CA THR A 518 8.50 2.16 2.51
C THR A 518 9.39 1.18 3.27
N TYR A 519 9.49 1.34 4.59
CA TYR A 519 9.96 0.25 5.44
C TYR A 519 8.87 -0.80 5.59
N GLN A 520 9.27 -2.06 5.75
CA GLN A 520 8.39 -3.17 6.09
C GLN A 520 9.18 -4.25 6.84
N ASN A 521 8.52 -4.90 7.80
CA ASN A 521 8.96 -6.18 8.35
C ASN A 521 8.16 -7.30 7.67
N TRP A 522 8.81 -8.19 6.91
CA TRP A 522 8.11 -9.27 6.21
C TRP A 522 7.66 -10.42 7.11
N CYS A 523 7.99 -10.39 8.40
CA CYS A 523 7.35 -11.25 9.40
C CYS A 523 5.96 -10.74 9.82
N GLU A 524 5.54 -9.59 9.30
CA GLU A 524 4.24 -8.98 9.55
C GLU A 524 3.55 -8.66 8.22
N ALA A 525 2.22 -8.70 8.17
CA ALA A 525 1.49 -8.39 6.94
C ALA A 525 1.67 -6.92 6.53
N MET A 526 1.75 -6.60 5.25
CA MET A 526 1.87 -5.24 4.75
C MET A 526 0.56 -4.45 4.93
N SER A 527 0.66 -3.14 5.22
CA SER A 527 -0.50 -2.23 5.39
C SER A 527 -1.09 -1.86 4.02
N THR A 528 -1.63 -2.87 3.33
CA THR A 528 -2.27 -2.79 2.03
C THR A 528 -3.40 -3.80 1.91
N TYR A 529 -4.33 -3.56 0.99
CA TYR A 529 -5.42 -4.48 0.68
C TYR A 529 -4.89 -5.76 -0.03
N PRO A 530 -5.61 -6.88 0.05
CA PRO A 530 -5.32 -8.02 -0.82
C PRO A 530 -5.37 -7.63 -2.31
N ARG A 531 -4.63 -8.34 -3.17
CA ARG A 531 -4.63 -8.15 -4.64
C ARG A 531 -4.22 -6.73 -5.07
N THR A 532 -3.25 -6.16 -4.37
CA THR A 532 -2.69 -4.83 -4.66
C THR A 532 -1.76 -4.82 -5.86
N TYR A 533 -0.87 -5.80 -5.96
CA TYR A 533 0.25 -5.79 -6.90
C TYR A 533 0.00 -6.76 -8.05
N ASP A 534 0.39 -6.36 -9.25
CA ASP A 534 0.37 -7.26 -10.42
C ASP A 534 1.65 -8.09 -10.50
N PHE A 535 2.74 -7.58 -9.93
CA PHE A 535 4.05 -8.21 -9.99
C PHE A 535 4.86 -7.96 -8.71
N ILE A 536 5.49 -9.03 -8.19
CA ILE A 536 6.34 -8.97 -7.00
C ILE A 536 7.76 -9.39 -7.37
N HIS A 537 8.74 -8.59 -6.99
CA HIS A 537 10.15 -8.89 -7.09
C HIS A 537 10.74 -9.07 -5.69
N ALA A 538 11.59 -10.09 -5.52
CA ALA A 538 12.31 -10.33 -4.27
C ALA A 538 13.75 -10.77 -4.57
N ASP A 539 14.73 -9.95 -4.21
CA ASP A 539 16.15 -10.26 -4.32
C ASP A 539 16.73 -10.57 -2.93
N SER A 540 17.25 -11.78 -2.75
CA SER A 540 17.84 -12.29 -1.51
C SER A 540 16.95 -12.10 -0.27
N LEU A 541 15.63 -12.08 -0.46
CA LEU A 541 14.67 -11.79 0.60
C LEU A 541 14.60 -12.96 1.59
N PHE A 542 14.53 -14.19 1.10
CA PHE A 542 14.34 -15.34 1.98
C PHE A 542 15.63 -15.66 2.72
N SER A 543 16.80 -15.47 2.09
CA SER A 543 18.09 -15.41 2.79
C SER A 543 18.11 -14.38 3.93
N LEU A 544 17.58 -13.17 3.71
CA LEU A 544 17.56 -12.11 4.73
C LEU A 544 16.70 -12.46 5.95
N TYR A 545 15.61 -13.21 5.72
CA TYR A 545 14.64 -13.61 6.74
C TYR A 545 14.83 -15.04 7.26
N GLU A 546 15.88 -15.72 6.81
CA GLU A 546 16.23 -17.05 7.28
C GLU A 546 16.34 -17.06 8.82
N ASN A 547 15.70 -18.03 9.46
CA ASN A 547 15.63 -18.17 10.92
C ASN A 547 14.96 -17.00 11.67
N ARG A 548 14.22 -16.11 10.99
CA ARG A 548 13.49 -15.00 11.64
C ARG A 548 11.98 -15.21 11.70
N CYS A 549 11.39 -15.67 10.61
CA CYS A 549 9.98 -16.06 10.52
C CYS A 549 9.78 -17.12 9.43
N GLY A 550 8.60 -17.74 9.39
CA GLY A 550 8.31 -18.82 8.46
C GLY A 550 8.32 -18.36 7.02
N VAL A 551 8.99 -19.14 6.14
CA VAL A 551 8.93 -18.93 4.68
C VAL A 551 7.48 -18.96 4.18
N GLU A 552 6.67 -19.84 4.75
CA GLU A 552 5.23 -19.93 4.49
C GLU A 552 4.47 -18.64 4.83
N ASP A 553 4.84 -17.90 5.88
CA ASP A 553 4.17 -16.65 6.26
C ASP A 553 4.44 -15.55 5.24
N ILE A 554 5.69 -15.43 4.79
CA ILE A 554 6.08 -14.50 3.74
C ILE A 554 5.35 -14.84 2.43
N LEU A 555 5.30 -16.12 2.06
CA LEU A 555 4.62 -16.57 0.85
C LEU A 555 3.10 -16.36 0.91
N LEU A 556 2.46 -16.60 2.05
CA LEU A 556 1.04 -16.30 2.24
C LEU A 556 0.75 -14.80 2.16
N GLU A 557 1.64 -13.96 2.68
CA GLU A 557 1.52 -12.51 2.53
C GLU A 557 1.70 -12.09 1.06
N MET A 558 2.66 -12.67 0.35
CA MET A 558 2.82 -12.47 -1.09
C MET A 558 1.56 -12.89 -1.85
N ASP A 559 0.95 -14.03 -1.52
CA ASP A 559 -0.30 -14.47 -2.13
C ASP A 559 -1.46 -13.54 -1.84
N ARG A 560 -1.60 -13.06 -0.59
CA ARG A 560 -2.64 -12.11 -0.21
C ARG A 560 -2.55 -10.85 -1.07
N ILE A 561 -1.36 -10.26 -1.21
CA ILE A 561 -1.19 -8.96 -1.88
C ILE A 561 -1.03 -9.05 -3.40
N LEU A 562 -0.73 -10.23 -3.95
CA LEU A 562 -0.63 -10.47 -5.39
C LEU A 562 -2.02 -10.69 -6.02
N ARG A 563 -2.25 -10.06 -7.17
CA ARG A 563 -3.47 -10.26 -7.97
C ARG A 563 -3.55 -11.68 -8.55
N PRO A 564 -4.76 -12.19 -8.82
CA PRO A 564 -4.93 -13.36 -9.68
C PRO A 564 -4.18 -13.17 -10.99
N GLU A 565 -3.48 -14.21 -11.45
CA GLU A 565 -2.61 -14.15 -12.63
C GLU A 565 -1.44 -13.16 -12.51
N GLY A 566 -1.16 -12.65 -11.30
CA GLY A 566 0.05 -11.88 -11.03
C GLY A 566 1.28 -12.77 -11.06
N SER A 567 2.43 -12.15 -11.34
CA SER A 567 3.70 -12.88 -11.50
C SER A 567 4.73 -12.46 -10.46
N VAL A 568 5.67 -13.35 -10.18
CA VAL A 568 6.72 -13.14 -9.19
C VAL A 568 8.06 -13.55 -9.76
N ILE A 569 9.09 -12.75 -9.49
CA ILE A 569 10.49 -13.13 -9.65
C ILE A 569 11.15 -13.14 -8.28
N ILE A 570 11.70 -14.29 -7.90
CA ILE A 570 12.50 -14.45 -6.68
C ILE A 570 13.91 -14.85 -7.09
N ARG A 571 14.89 -14.07 -6.66
CA ARG A 571 16.30 -14.35 -6.85
C ARG A 571 16.91 -14.65 -5.48
N ASP A 572 17.44 -15.85 -5.31
CA ASP A 572 18.01 -16.30 -4.03
C ASP A 572 18.92 -17.53 -4.26
N ASP A 573 19.56 -18.04 -3.19
CA ASP A 573 20.32 -19.29 -3.26
C ASP A 573 19.41 -20.47 -3.66
N VAL A 574 19.92 -21.39 -4.48
CA VAL A 574 19.17 -22.53 -5.02
C VAL A 574 18.49 -23.38 -3.95
N ASP A 575 19.11 -23.60 -2.79
CA ASP A 575 18.54 -24.47 -1.74
C ASP A 575 17.29 -23.82 -1.11
N ILE A 576 17.32 -22.48 -0.99
CA ILE A 576 16.19 -21.68 -0.54
C ILE A 576 15.08 -21.70 -1.60
N LEU A 577 15.44 -21.52 -2.87
CA LEU A 577 14.46 -21.51 -3.97
C LEU A 577 13.75 -22.86 -4.14
N LEU A 578 14.42 -23.98 -3.89
CA LEU A 578 13.77 -25.30 -3.88
C LEU A 578 12.70 -25.39 -2.78
N THR A 579 12.99 -24.88 -1.58
CA THR A 579 12.04 -24.82 -0.47
C THR A 579 10.87 -23.90 -0.79
N VAL A 580 11.16 -22.70 -1.31
CA VAL A 580 10.14 -21.72 -1.73
C VAL A 580 9.23 -22.30 -2.82
N LYS A 581 9.82 -22.94 -3.84
CA LYS A 581 9.06 -23.55 -4.94
C LYS A 581 8.13 -24.66 -4.41
N ALA A 582 8.59 -25.52 -3.51
CA ALA A 582 7.75 -26.58 -2.94
C ALA A 582 6.51 -26.02 -2.23
N ILE A 583 6.65 -24.92 -1.48
CA ILE A 583 5.53 -24.24 -0.82
C ILE A 583 4.63 -23.56 -1.86
N MET A 584 5.19 -22.91 -2.87
CA MET A 584 4.42 -22.30 -3.97
C MET A 584 3.58 -23.32 -4.76
N ASP A 585 4.13 -24.49 -5.03
CA ASP A 585 3.41 -25.60 -5.69
C ASP A 585 2.21 -26.04 -4.82
N ALA A 586 2.40 -26.14 -3.50
CA ALA A 586 1.35 -26.39 -2.50
C ALA A 586 0.29 -25.27 -2.43
N MET A 587 0.66 -24.04 -2.78
CA MET A 587 -0.24 -22.89 -2.93
C MET A 587 -0.90 -22.82 -4.33
N GLN A 588 -0.65 -23.80 -5.19
CA GLN A 588 -1.13 -23.89 -6.57
C GLN A 588 -0.66 -22.74 -7.47
N TRP A 589 0.59 -22.31 -7.29
CA TRP A 589 1.25 -21.42 -8.24
C TRP A 589 1.98 -22.25 -9.29
N ASP A 590 2.14 -21.71 -10.50
CA ASP A 590 2.99 -22.31 -11.53
C ASP A 590 4.35 -21.63 -11.51
N GLY A 591 5.40 -22.38 -11.17
CA GLY A 591 6.75 -21.85 -11.03
C GLY A 591 7.83 -22.67 -11.72
N ARG A 592 8.88 -22.00 -12.19
CA ARG A 592 10.09 -22.61 -12.76
C ARG A 592 11.34 -21.89 -12.29
N ILE A 593 12.39 -22.65 -12.00
CA ILE A 593 13.71 -22.12 -11.68
C ILE A 593 14.52 -22.00 -12.97
N ALA A 594 15.15 -20.86 -13.19
CA ALA A 594 16.04 -20.58 -14.29
C ALA A 594 17.44 -20.25 -13.78
N ASP A 595 18.42 -20.43 -14.66
CA ASP A 595 19.81 -20.12 -14.37
C ASP A 595 20.07 -18.61 -14.25
N HIS A 596 21.12 -18.29 -13.51
CA HIS A 596 21.69 -16.95 -13.40
C HIS A 596 22.12 -16.41 -14.76
N GLU A 597 21.98 -15.09 -14.97
CA GLU A 597 22.28 -14.44 -16.25
C GLU A 597 23.73 -14.56 -16.72
N SER A 598 24.66 -14.83 -15.79
CA SER A 598 26.10 -14.95 -16.09
C SER A 598 26.56 -16.39 -16.34
N SER A 599 26.04 -17.37 -15.59
CA SER A 599 26.48 -18.76 -15.69
C SER A 599 25.49 -19.74 -15.03
N PRO A 600 25.21 -20.91 -15.63
CA PRO A 600 24.46 -21.99 -14.99
C PRO A 600 25.12 -22.58 -13.74
N HIS A 601 26.39 -22.29 -13.47
CA HIS A 601 27.10 -22.80 -12.29
C HIS A 601 26.95 -21.92 -11.04
N GLU A 602 26.38 -20.72 -11.18
CA GLU A 602 26.09 -19.87 -10.02
C GLU A 602 25.04 -20.52 -9.13
N ARG A 603 25.27 -20.48 -7.81
CA ARG A 603 24.32 -20.98 -6.80
C ARG A 603 23.08 -20.10 -6.68
N GLU A 604 23.24 -18.79 -6.92
CA GLU A 604 22.11 -17.87 -7.02
C GLU A 604 21.30 -18.23 -8.27
N LYS A 605 20.02 -18.52 -8.11
CA LYS A 605 19.10 -18.83 -9.22
C LYS A 605 17.94 -17.87 -9.22
N ILE A 606 17.09 -17.99 -10.23
CA ILE A 606 15.93 -17.11 -10.40
C ILE A 606 14.68 -17.97 -10.57
N LEU A 607 13.77 -17.91 -9.61
CA LEU A 607 12.45 -18.52 -9.68
C LEU A 607 11.46 -17.53 -10.31
N PHE A 608 10.87 -17.95 -11.42
CA PHE A 608 9.75 -17.27 -12.06
C PHE A 608 8.47 -18.01 -11.72
N ALA A 609 7.49 -17.34 -11.14
CA ALA A 609 6.22 -17.95 -10.76
C ALA A 609 5.03 -17.08 -11.15
N THR A 610 3.89 -17.71 -11.39
CA THR A 610 2.61 -17.04 -11.64
C THR A 610 1.51 -17.65 -10.79
N LYS A 611 0.75 -16.79 -10.12
CA LYS A 611 -0.41 -17.19 -9.32
C LYS A 611 -1.56 -17.58 -10.25
N LYS A 612 -2.11 -18.78 -10.11
CA LYS A 612 -3.27 -19.21 -10.90
C LYS A 612 -4.48 -18.32 -10.67
N TYR A 613 -5.31 -18.17 -11.69
CA TYR A 613 -6.61 -17.52 -11.54
C TYR A 613 -7.55 -18.40 -10.71
N TRP A 614 -8.17 -17.82 -9.70
CA TRP A 614 -9.27 -18.40 -8.94
C TRP A 614 -10.03 -17.29 -8.21
N THR A 615 -11.28 -17.54 -7.81
CA THR A 615 -12.10 -16.58 -7.05
C THR A 615 -12.92 -17.32 -5.99
N ALA A 616 -13.46 -16.58 -5.02
CA ALA A 616 -14.53 -17.08 -4.16
C ALA A 616 -15.71 -17.60 -5.02
N PRO A 617 -16.46 -18.60 -4.50
CA PRO A 617 -17.70 -19.06 -5.13
C PRO A 617 -18.71 -17.91 -5.24
N ARG A 618 -19.69 -18.07 -6.13
CA ARG A 618 -20.81 -17.12 -6.21
C ARG A 618 -21.43 -17.01 -4.82
N PRO A 619 -21.68 -15.80 -4.28
CA PRO A 619 -22.46 -15.66 -3.06
C PRO A 619 -23.80 -16.35 -3.30
N ASP A 620 -24.11 -17.38 -2.52
CA ASP A 620 -25.40 -18.06 -2.61
C ASP A 620 -26.51 -17.02 -2.46
N GLN A 621 -27.58 -17.17 -3.25
CA GLN A 621 -28.81 -16.41 -3.03
C GLN A 621 -29.43 -16.93 -1.72
N ASP A 622 -28.89 -16.49 -0.59
CA ASP A 622 -29.53 -16.68 0.72
C ASP A 622 -30.82 -15.86 0.82
#